data_AF-A0A1L7BGX3-F1
#
_entry.id   AF-A0A1L7BGX3-F1
#
_cell.length_a   1.000
_cell.length_b   1.000
_cell.length_c   1.000
_cell.angle_alpha   90.00
_cell.angle_beta   90.00
_cell.angle_gamma   90.00
#
_symmetry.space_group_name_H-M   'P 1'
#
loop_
_entity.id
_entity.type
_entity.pdbx_description
1 polymer ?
#
loop_
_entity_poly.entity_id
_entity_poly.type
_entity_poly.pdbx_seq_one_letter_code
_entity_poly.pdbx_strand_id
1 'polypeptide(L)'
;MYGIVSDSYKNLVKLKTKKGELVLKSNKKIPKGLRIEVKKIGQGDYEGKILLGPKSCLPPIKYIFLANRITDDPRFIERLSVIFEELERRIKINRNFLERFEKYFKSNMKDEENLEFEVYLNALSGRYGLRSFGDIKVFFDRVSEKFEIFYEKEVIVGYVNGEQISLSTSSVIENVEELKSRLSKYFKNVFIKFEGFKGGVYV
;
A
#
# COMPACT_ATOMS: atom_id res chain seq x y z
N MET A 1 11.98 -20.19 -11.42
CA MET A 1 12.33 -18.79 -11.78
C MET A 1 13.51 -18.42 -10.91
N TYR A 2 14.58 -17.83 -11.46
CA TYR A 2 15.75 -17.44 -10.67
C TYR A 2 15.71 -15.95 -10.32
N GLY A 3 16.22 -15.61 -9.14
CA GLY A 3 16.47 -14.24 -8.69
C GLY A 3 17.84 -14.11 -8.04
N ILE A 4 18.41 -12.92 -8.07
CA ILE A 4 19.64 -12.58 -7.35
C ILE A 4 19.26 -11.77 -6.12
N VAL A 5 19.81 -12.11 -4.95
CA VAL A 5 19.58 -11.35 -3.72
C VAL A 5 20.19 -9.96 -3.86
N SER A 6 19.33 -8.94 -3.92
CA SER A 6 19.74 -7.54 -4.03
C SER A 6 19.87 -6.88 -2.66
N ASP A 7 19.07 -7.30 -1.70
CA ASP A 7 19.07 -6.77 -0.33
C ASP A 7 18.49 -7.77 0.67
N SER A 8 18.83 -7.62 1.95
CA SER A 8 18.34 -8.47 3.04
C SER A 8 18.20 -7.65 4.32
N TYR A 9 17.09 -7.83 5.02
CA TYR A 9 16.84 -7.16 6.29
C TYR A 9 16.06 -8.06 7.23
N LYS A 10 16.69 -8.44 8.34
CA LYS A 10 16.18 -9.46 9.27
C LYS A 10 15.81 -10.75 8.51
N ASN A 11 14.52 -11.11 8.53
CA ASN A 11 13.96 -12.29 7.88
C ASN A 11 13.37 -11.98 6.49
N LEU A 12 13.53 -10.76 5.96
CA LEU A 12 13.11 -10.43 4.61
C LEU A 12 14.30 -10.41 3.65
N VAL A 13 14.07 -10.89 2.44
CA VAL A 13 15.04 -10.94 1.35
C VAL A 13 14.43 -10.35 0.10
N LYS A 14 15.10 -9.35 -0.49
CA LYS A 14 14.70 -8.75 -1.76
C LYS A 14 15.50 -9.42 -2.89
N LEU A 15 14.78 -9.90 -3.90
CA LEU A 15 15.36 -10.55 -5.08
C LEU A 15 15.12 -9.69 -6.31
N LYS A 16 16.14 -9.54 -7.15
CA LYS A 16 16.00 -9.02 -8.52
C LYS A 16 15.85 -10.20 -9.48
N THR A 17 14.73 -10.24 -10.20
CA THR A 17 14.43 -11.27 -11.21
C THR A 17 14.26 -10.64 -12.59
N LYS A 18 14.15 -11.47 -13.63
CA LYS A 18 13.79 -11.00 -14.98
C LYS A 18 12.40 -10.34 -15.04
N LYS A 19 11.49 -10.65 -14.10
CA LYS A 19 10.13 -10.09 -14.04
C LYS A 19 10.04 -8.85 -13.14
N GLY A 20 11.16 -8.40 -12.57
CA GLY A 20 11.21 -7.32 -11.58
C GLY A 20 11.67 -7.79 -10.20
N GLU A 21 11.48 -6.92 -9.21
CA GLU A 21 11.79 -7.15 -7.81
C GLU A 21 10.71 -7.99 -7.11
N LEU A 22 11.17 -8.85 -6.20
CA LEU A 22 10.35 -9.67 -5.31
C LEU A 22 10.85 -9.50 -3.87
N VAL A 23 9.95 -9.59 -2.90
CA VAL A 23 10.34 -9.74 -1.49
C VAL A 23 9.81 -11.05 -0.95
N LEU A 24 10.70 -11.78 -0.27
CA LEU A 24 10.42 -13.05 0.37
C LEU A 24 10.62 -12.91 1.87
N LYS A 25 9.80 -13.61 2.65
CA LYS A 25 10.06 -13.88 4.07
C LYS A 25 10.79 -15.21 4.17
N SER A 26 12.02 -15.23 4.68
CA SER A 26 12.83 -16.44 4.86
C SER A 26 13.15 -16.67 6.33
N ASN A 27 13.26 -17.94 6.73
CA ASN A 27 13.70 -18.36 8.05
C ASN A 27 15.21 -18.26 8.26
N LYS A 28 16.00 -18.11 7.19
CA LYS A 28 17.46 -17.97 7.25
C LYS A 28 17.92 -16.63 6.67
N LYS A 29 19.07 -16.16 7.17
CA LYS A 29 19.75 -15.01 6.56
C LYS A 29 20.38 -15.46 5.24
N ILE A 30 20.04 -14.77 4.16
CA ILE A 30 20.52 -15.09 2.82
C ILE A 30 21.54 -14.03 2.37
N PRO A 31 22.77 -14.42 1.99
CA PRO A 31 23.77 -13.48 1.50
C PRO A 31 23.35 -12.72 0.24
N LYS A 32 23.73 -11.44 0.17
CA LYS A 32 23.57 -10.60 -1.03
C LYS A 32 24.40 -11.17 -2.18
N GLY A 33 23.88 -11.09 -3.40
CA GLY A 33 24.52 -11.63 -4.62
C GLY A 33 24.25 -13.11 -4.88
N LEU A 34 23.69 -13.86 -3.92
CA LEU A 34 23.36 -15.26 -4.12
C LEU A 34 22.22 -15.42 -5.15
N ARG A 35 22.35 -16.40 -6.04
CA ARG A 35 21.30 -16.78 -6.99
C ARG A 35 20.39 -17.84 -6.39
N ILE A 36 19.08 -17.58 -6.39
CA ILE A 36 18.07 -18.43 -5.76
C ILE A 36 17.00 -18.82 -6.75
N GLU A 37 16.54 -20.07 -6.68
CA GLU A 37 15.37 -20.53 -7.41
C GLU A 37 14.06 -20.29 -6.63
N VAL A 38 13.25 -19.36 -7.12
CA VAL A 38 11.95 -18.95 -6.55
C VAL A 38 10.88 -20.07 -6.60
N LYS A 39 11.09 -21.14 -7.38
CA LYS A 39 10.17 -22.29 -7.45
C LYS A 39 10.37 -23.32 -6.33
N LYS A 40 11.56 -23.37 -5.72
CA LYS A 40 11.92 -24.29 -4.62
C LYS A 40 11.96 -23.57 -3.28
N ILE A 41 11.13 -22.55 -3.11
CA ILE A 41 11.00 -21.92 -1.81
C ILE A 41 10.11 -22.85 -0.97
N GLY A 42 10.74 -23.65 -0.09
CA GLY A 42 10.09 -24.74 0.65
C GLY A 42 10.70 -26.14 0.44
N GLN A 43 11.67 -26.31 -0.46
CA GLN A 43 12.45 -27.56 -0.57
C GLN A 43 13.94 -27.25 -0.75
N GLY A 44 14.74 -27.62 0.25
CA GLY A 44 16.17 -27.34 0.38
C GLY A 44 16.48 -26.49 1.62
N ASP A 45 17.66 -25.87 1.67
CA ASP A 45 18.13 -25.11 2.84
C ASP A 45 17.39 -23.80 3.11
N TYR A 46 16.56 -23.31 2.20
CA TYR A 46 15.93 -21.99 2.30
C TYR A 46 14.42 -22.09 2.06
N GLU A 47 13.65 -22.02 3.14
CA GLU A 47 12.20 -21.92 3.09
C GLU A 47 11.77 -20.45 3.12
N GLY A 48 10.63 -20.16 2.49
CA GLY A 48 10.08 -18.81 2.50
C GLY A 48 8.71 -18.66 1.85
N LYS A 49 8.12 -17.48 2.03
CA LYS A 49 6.85 -17.10 1.42
C LYS A 49 7.05 -15.82 0.62
N ILE A 50 6.52 -15.76 -0.60
CA ILE A 50 6.47 -14.51 -1.37
C ILE A 50 5.59 -13.53 -0.62
N LEU A 51 6.14 -12.36 -0.31
CA LEU A 51 5.44 -11.29 0.40
C LEU A 51 4.95 -10.20 -0.56
N LEU A 52 5.80 -9.79 -1.51
CA LEU A 52 5.49 -8.74 -2.50
C LEU A 52 6.12 -9.04 -3.85
N GLY A 53 5.49 -8.51 -4.90
CA GLY A 53 5.94 -8.58 -6.29
C GLY A 53 5.43 -9.80 -7.06
N PRO A 54 5.87 -9.97 -8.32
CA PRO A 54 6.93 -9.22 -8.99
C PRO A 54 6.49 -7.81 -9.41
N LYS A 55 7.35 -6.79 -9.21
CA LYS A 55 7.14 -5.39 -9.64
C LYS A 55 8.42 -4.75 -10.17
N SER A 56 8.31 -3.72 -11.02
CA SER A 56 9.49 -3.04 -11.59
C SER A 56 10.41 -2.47 -10.52
N CYS A 57 9.84 -1.88 -9.47
CA CYS A 57 10.54 -1.33 -8.32
C CYS A 57 9.67 -1.51 -7.07
N LEU A 58 10.23 -2.07 -6.01
CA LEU A 58 9.60 -2.16 -4.69
C LEU A 58 10.26 -1.18 -3.71
N PRO A 59 9.57 -0.76 -2.65
CA PRO A 59 10.17 0.08 -1.61
C PRO A 59 11.44 -0.55 -0.98
N PRO A 60 12.29 0.23 -0.30
CA PRO A 60 13.41 -0.31 0.44
C PRO A 60 12.97 -1.39 1.46
N ILE A 61 13.73 -2.47 1.57
CA ILE A 61 13.32 -3.68 2.31
C ILE A 61 13.07 -3.41 3.80
N LYS A 62 13.77 -2.42 4.37
CA LYS A 62 13.58 -1.97 5.76
C LYS A 62 12.14 -1.51 5.99
N TYR A 63 11.58 -0.69 5.09
CA TYR A 63 10.22 -0.17 5.24
C TYR A 63 9.16 -1.24 4.96
N ILE A 64 9.46 -2.17 4.05
CA ILE A 64 8.64 -3.37 3.84
C ILE A 64 8.59 -4.21 5.12
N PHE A 65 9.71 -4.37 5.82
CA PHE A 65 9.74 -5.06 7.12
C PHE A 65 8.87 -4.34 8.15
N LEU A 66 8.93 -3.01 8.24
CA LEU A 66 8.11 -2.24 9.17
C LEU A 66 6.61 -2.35 8.82
N ALA A 67 6.25 -2.23 7.56
CA ALA A 67 4.88 -2.39 7.07
C ALA A 67 4.32 -3.79 7.33
N ASN A 68 5.12 -4.83 7.14
CA ASN A 68 4.75 -6.22 7.45
C ASN A 68 4.51 -6.45 8.95
N ARG A 69 4.92 -5.55 9.84
CA ARG A 69 4.56 -5.66 11.27
C ARG A 69 3.14 -5.16 11.56
N ILE A 70 2.58 -4.36 10.66
CA ILE A 70 1.25 -3.76 10.81
C ILE A 70 0.18 -4.66 10.18
N THR A 71 0.49 -5.23 9.01
CA THR A 71 -0.45 -6.01 8.21
C THR A 71 0.26 -7.06 7.36
N ASP A 72 -0.42 -8.19 7.11
CA ASP A 72 0.02 -9.24 6.20
C ASP A 72 -0.54 -9.06 4.78
N ASP A 73 -1.40 -8.06 4.53
CA ASP A 73 -1.97 -7.81 3.20
C ASP A 73 -0.95 -7.10 2.30
N PRO A 74 -0.48 -7.75 1.20
CA PRO A 74 0.47 -7.17 0.26
C PRO A 74 0.06 -5.79 -0.27
N ARG A 75 -1.25 -5.54 -0.44
CA ARG A 75 -1.79 -4.28 -0.95
C ARG A 75 -1.39 -3.13 -0.03
N PHE A 76 -1.57 -3.31 1.27
CA PHE A 76 -1.26 -2.32 2.29
C PHE A 76 0.24 -2.23 2.60
N ILE A 77 0.96 -3.35 2.61
CA ILE A 77 2.39 -3.37 2.92
C ILE A 77 3.15 -2.39 2.03
N GLU A 78 2.85 -2.37 0.72
CA GLU A 78 3.51 -1.48 -0.23
C GLU A 78 3.26 0.00 0.09
N ARG A 79 2.01 0.40 0.35
CA ARG A 79 1.68 1.82 0.62
C ARG A 79 2.23 2.28 1.96
N LEU A 80 2.11 1.43 2.99
CA LEU A 80 2.68 1.69 4.31
C LEU A 80 4.21 1.81 4.26
N SER A 81 4.87 1.04 3.40
CA SER A 81 6.33 1.14 3.24
C SER A 81 6.75 2.53 2.79
N VAL A 82 6.05 3.10 1.81
CA VAL A 82 6.36 4.44 1.30
C VAL A 82 6.03 5.53 2.34
N ILE A 83 4.95 5.36 3.11
CA ILE A 83 4.62 6.25 4.24
C ILE A 83 5.71 6.20 5.31
N PHE A 84 6.18 5.00 5.69
CA PHE A 84 7.25 4.86 6.67
C PHE A 84 8.58 5.42 6.20
N GLU A 85 8.86 5.34 4.89
CA GLU A 85 10.02 6.01 4.31
C GLU A 85 9.96 7.53 4.50
N GLU A 86 8.82 8.17 4.21
CA GLU A 86 8.66 9.61 4.43
C GLU A 86 8.68 10.00 5.92
N LEU A 87 8.02 9.21 6.78
CA LEU A 87 7.98 9.48 8.21
C LEU A 87 9.36 9.38 8.85
N GLU A 88 10.19 8.41 8.44
CA GLU A 88 11.51 8.23 9.03
C GLU A 88 12.47 9.41 8.75
N ARG A 89 12.18 10.23 7.73
CA ARG A 89 12.93 11.48 7.49
C ARG A 89 12.70 12.54 8.58
N ARG A 90 11.64 12.42 9.37
CA ARG A 90 11.22 13.41 10.37
C ARG A 90 11.22 12.87 11.79
N ILE A 91 10.96 11.58 11.97
CA ILE A 91 10.83 10.94 13.27
C ILE A 91 11.50 9.57 13.32
N LYS A 92 11.86 9.13 14.52
CA LYS A 92 12.35 7.76 14.73
C LYS A 92 11.18 6.78 14.82
N ILE A 93 11.11 5.84 13.88
CA ILE A 93 10.11 4.75 13.91
C ILE A 93 10.58 3.67 14.90
N ASN A 94 10.19 3.84 16.16
CA ASN A 94 10.50 2.90 17.24
C ASN A 94 9.36 1.90 17.50
N ARG A 95 9.53 1.03 18.50
CA ARG A 95 8.52 0.02 18.86
C ARG A 95 7.18 0.65 19.26
N ASN A 96 7.19 1.67 20.12
CA ASN A 96 5.97 2.32 20.61
C ASN A 96 5.21 2.99 19.47
N PHE A 97 5.91 3.62 18.52
CA PHE A 97 5.29 4.19 17.33
C PHE A 97 4.61 3.11 16.48
N LEU A 98 5.27 1.98 16.25
CA LEU A 98 4.69 0.88 15.48
C LEU A 98 3.48 0.25 16.17
N GLU A 99 3.51 0.10 17.49
CA GLU A 99 2.38 -0.40 18.28
C GLU A 99 1.19 0.58 18.22
N ARG A 100 1.45 1.89 18.33
CA ARG A 100 0.43 2.92 18.15
C ARG A 100 -0.14 2.92 16.72
N PHE A 101 0.73 2.79 15.71
CA PHE A 101 0.33 2.73 14.31
C PHE A 101 -0.52 1.49 14.04
N GLU A 102 -0.16 0.35 14.59
CA GLU A 102 -0.93 -0.89 14.48
C GLU A 102 -2.31 -0.75 15.12
N LYS A 103 -2.41 -0.15 16.31
CA LYS A 103 -3.69 0.17 16.96
C LYS A 103 -4.54 1.05 16.05
N TYR A 104 -4.00 2.15 15.54
CA TYR A 104 -4.69 3.05 14.62
C TYR A 104 -5.15 2.35 13.33
N PHE A 105 -4.27 1.54 12.73
CA PHE A 105 -4.55 0.84 11.47
C PHE A 105 -5.64 -0.21 11.61
N LYS A 106 -5.68 -0.93 12.75
CA LYS A 106 -6.67 -1.98 13.04
C LYS A 106 -7.94 -1.45 13.73
N SER A 107 -7.93 -0.21 14.20
CA SER A 107 -9.07 0.36 14.91
C SER A 107 -10.24 0.58 13.95
N ASN A 108 -11.41 0.07 14.35
CA ASN A 108 -12.68 0.33 13.70
C ASN A 108 -13.44 1.51 14.32
N MET A 109 -12.88 2.13 15.37
CA MET A 109 -13.51 3.20 16.13
C MET A 109 -12.77 4.53 15.94
N LYS A 110 -13.55 5.58 15.65
CA LYS A 110 -13.09 6.97 15.75
C LYS A 110 -13.14 7.40 17.22
N ASP A 111 -12.13 7.04 17.98
CA ASP A 111 -11.83 7.69 19.26
C ASP A 111 -10.95 8.95 19.01
N GLU A 112 -10.99 9.89 19.94
CA GLU A 112 -10.24 11.16 19.86
C GLU A 112 -8.74 10.93 19.70
N GLU A 113 -8.24 9.94 20.42
CA GLU A 113 -6.87 9.44 20.34
C GLU A 113 -6.43 9.06 18.90
N ASN A 114 -7.27 8.33 18.16
CA ASN A 114 -6.99 7.90 16.78
C ASN A 114 -7.03 9.09 15.82
N LEU A 115 -7.90 10.07 16.08
CA LEU A 115 -7.99 11.31 15.28
C LEU A 115 -6.72 12.15 15.45
N GLU A 116 -6.26 12.36 16.69
CA GLU A 116 -5.01 13.08 16.97
C GLU A 116 -3.82 12.39 16.30
N PHE A 117 -3.76 11.06 16.39
CA PHE A 117 -2.69 10.30 15.76
C PHE A 117 -2.77 10.36 14.22
N GLU A 118 -3.95 10.31 13.62
CA GLU A 118 -4.12 10.51 12.17
C GLU A 118 -3.63 11.88 11.71
N VAL A 119 -3.97 12.93 12.45
CA VAL A 119 -3.50 14.31 12.18
C VAL A 119 -1.98 14.37 12.27
N TYR A 120 -1.41 13.81 13.34
CA TYR A 120 0.03 13.72 13.54
C TYR A 120 0.73 12.98 12.39
N LEU A 121 0.23 11.80 12.00
CA LEU A 121 0.77 11.03 10.87
C LEU A 121 0.75 11.86 9.59
N ASN A 122 -0.39 12.46 9.26
CA ASN A 122 -0.56 13.18 8.01
C ASN A 122 0.24 14.49 7.95
N ALA A 123 0.51 15.13 9.09
CA ALA A 123 1.40 16.29 9.16
C ALA A 123 2.86 15.90 8.86
N LEU A 124 3.27 14.68 9.23
CA LEU A 124 4.64 14.22 9.07
C LEU A 124 4.91 13.44 7.79
N SER A 125 3.91 12.77 7.22
CA SER A 125 4.09 11.85 6.08
C SER A 125 4.33 12.54 4.73
N GLY A 126 4.50 13.87 4.72
CA GLY A 126 5.05 14.62 3.59
C GLY A 126 4.23 14.49 2.31
N ARG A 127 4.75 13.76 1.32
CA ARG A 127 4.05 13.50 0.05
C ARG A 127 2.85 12.57 0.21
N TYR A 128 2.94 11.56 1.06
CA TYR A 128 1.93 10.50 1.17
C TYR A 128 1.09 10.69 2.42
N GLY A 129 -0.13 10.17 2.46
CA GLY A 129 -0.95 10.18 3.65
C GLY A 129 -1.86 8.97 3.75
N LEU A 130 -2.43 8.81 4.94
CA LEU A 130 -3.32 7.72 5.31
C LEU A 130 -4.47 8.26 6.13
N ARG A 131 -5.70 7.86 5.79
CA ARG A 131 -6.88 8.00 6.63
C ARG A 131 -7.57 6.66 6.83
N SER A 132 -8.17 6.51 8.00
CA SER A 132 -8.87 5.28 8.39
C SER A 132 -10.31 5.61 8.77
N PHE A 133 -11.26 4.97 8.08
CA PHE A 133 -12.70 5.10 8.34
C PHE A 133 -13.30 3.71 8.59
N GLY A 134 -13.13 3.20 9.80
CA GLY A 134 -13.47 1.80 10.09
C GLY A 134 -12.60 0.86 9.26
N ASP A 135 -13.23 -0.05 8.53
CA ASP A 135 -12.54 -0.98 7.62
C ASP A 135 -12.04 -0.31 6.33
N ILE A 136 -12.46 0.93 6.03
CA ILE A 136 -12.02 1.66 4.84
C ILE A 136 -10.67 2.33 5.12
N LYS A 137 -9.67 2.05 4.28
CA LYS A 137 -8.36 2.72 4.32
C LYS A 137 -8.19 3.57 3.08
N VAL A 138 -7.85 4.85 3.27
CA VAL A 138 -7.60 5.78 2.17
C VAL A 138 -6.14 6.18 2.18
N PHE A 139 -5.41 5.79 1.14
CA PHE A 139 -4.04 6.23 0.91
C PHE A 139 -4.05 7.33 -0.15
N PHE A 140 -3.23 8.36 0.01
CA PHE A 140 -3.18 9.44 -0.97
C PHE A 140 -1.76 9.95 -1.19
N ASP A 141 -1.47 10.35 -2.43
CA ASP A 141 -0.24 10.99 -2.87
C ASP A 141 -0.59 12.44 -3.24
N ARG A 142 -0.19 13.37 -2.36
CA ARG A 142 -0.48 14.80 -2.47
C ARG A 142 0.14 15.45 -3.70
N VAL A 143 1.25 14.90 -4.22
CA VAL A 143 1.97 15.49 -5.37
C VAL A 143 1.31 15.05 -6.67
N SER A 144 0.93 13.79 -6.77
CA SER A 144 0.24 13.29 -7.96
C SER A 144 -1.27 13.48 -7.92
N GLU A 145 -1.81 14.07 -6.86
CA GLU A 145 -3.25 14.25 -6.60
C GLU A 145 -4.07 12.94 -6.75
N LYS A 146 -3.43 11.81 -6.43
CA LYS A 146 -4.03 10.47 -6.51
C LYS A 146 -4.39 9.96 -5.13
N PHE A 147 -5.43 9.16 -5.06
CA PHE A 147 -5.79 8.42 -3.87
C PHE A 147 -6.27 7.01 -4.20
N GLU A 148 -6.18 6.12 -3.23
CA GLU A 148 -6.64 4.74 -3.31
C GLU A 148 -7.51 4.48 -2.09
N ILE A 149 -8.77 4.11 -2.33
CA ILE A 149 -9.72 3.70 -1.29
C ILE A 149 -9.75 2.17 -1.30
N PHE A 150 -9.34 1.58 -0.19
CA PHE A 150 -9.43 0.15 0.05
C PHE A 150 -10.66 -0.13 0.90
N TYR A 151 -11.56 -0.95 0.37
CA TYR A 151 -12.74 -1.43 1.07
C TYR A 151 -12.93 -2.91 0.74
N GLU A 152 -12.91 -3.77 1.76
CA GLU A 152 -12.93 -5.22 1.60
C GLU A 152 -11.86 -5.75 0.62
N LYS A 153 -12.28 -6.30 -0.52
CA LYS A 153 -11.40 -6.80 -1.60
C LYS A 153 -11.21 -5.79 -2.72
N GLU A 154 -11.95 -4.69 -2.69
CA GLU A 154 -11.98 -3.68 -3.74
C GLU A 154 -10.99 -2.54 -3.49
N VAL A 155 -10.52 -1.99 -4.60
CA VAL A 155 -9.64 -0.81 -4.61
C VAL A 155 -10.20 0.18 -5.63
N ILE A 156 -10.64 1.33 -5.13
CA ILE A 156 -11.05 2.45 -5.97
C ILE A 156 -9.86 3.40 -6.07
N VAL A 157 -9.35 3.58 -7.28
CA VAL A 157 -8.29 4.55 -7.58
C VAL A 157 -8.96 5.86 -7.98
N GLY A 158 -8.61 6.92 -7.27
CA GLY A 158 -9.10 8.27 -7.53
C GLY A 158 -7.99 9.21 -7.96
N TYR A 159 -8.37 10.22 -8.75
CA TYR A 159 -7.53 11.33 -9.13
C TYR A 159 -8.35 12.63 -9.04
N VAL A 160 -7.77 13.65 -8.42
CA VAL A 160 -8.36 15.00 -8.35
C VAL A 160 -7.48 15.92 -9.17
N ASN A 161 -8.08 16.79 -9.98
CA ASN A 161 -7.36 17.85 -10.69
C ASN A 161 -8.23 19.10 -10.71
N GLY A 162 -7.90 20.04 -9.81
CA GLY A 162 -8.70 21.24 -9.58
C GLY A 162 -10.15 20.88 -9.24
N GLU A 163 -11.08 21.25 -10.14
CA GLU A 163 -12.52 21.03 -9.96
C GLU A 163 -13.01 19.69 -10.57
N GLN A 164 -12.09 18.80 -10.95
CA GLN A 164 -12.41 17.50 -11.54
C GLN A 164 -12.04 16.37 -10.59
N ILE A 165 -12.89 15.34 -10.55
CA ILE A 165 -12.59 14.06 -9.89
C ILE A 165 -12.80 12.91 -10.88
N SER A 166 -11.84 12.00 -10.93
CA SER A 166 -11.91 10.75 -11.67
C SER A 166 -11.79 9.58 -10.72
N LEU A 167 -12.71 8.61 -10.80
CA LEU A 167 -12.68 7.36 -10.07
C LEU A 167 -12.55 6.19 -11.04
N SER A 168 -11.74 5.21 -10.69
CA SER A 168 -11.53 3.99 -11.47
C SER A 168 -11.56 2.77 -10.55
N THR A 169 -12.32 1.76 -10.95
CA THR A 169 -12.50 0.52 -10.18
C THR A 169 -12.64 -0.67 -11.12
N SER A 170 -12.22 -1.84 -10.65
CA SER A 170 -12.43 -3.12 -11.35
C SER A 170 -13.85 -3.65 -11.20
N SER A 171 -14.53 -3.28 -10.11
CA SER A 171 -15.86 -3.81 -9.76
C SER A 171 -16.93 -2.75 -9.89
N VAL A 172 -18.15 -3.18 -10.19
CA VAL A 172 -19.32 -2.30 -10.29
C VAL A 172 -19.60 -1.71 -8.91
N ILE A 173 -19.66 -0.38 -8.83
CA ILE A 173 -20.09 0.33 -7.63
C ILE A 173 -21.61 0.38 -7.68
N GLU A 174 -22.29 -0.12 -6.66
CA GLU A 174 -23.74 0.07 -6.55
C GLU A 174 -24.06 1.56 -6.35
N ASN A 175 -25.17 2.04 -6.92
CA ASN A 175 -25.63 3.43 -6.80
C ASN A 175 -24.65 4.49 -7.35
N VAL A 176 -24.02 4.22 -8.50
CA VAL A 176 -23.10 5.15 -9.19
C VAL A 176 -23.70 6.55 -9.39
N GLU A 177 -24.98 6.63 -9.76
CA GLU A 177 -25.66 7.92 -9.98
C GLU A 177 -25.79 8.73 -8.69
N GLU A 178 -26.06 8.07 -7.56
CA GLU A 178 -26.09 8.75 -6.27
C GLU A 178 -24.70 9.23 -5.87
N LEU A 179 -23.68 8.38 -6.06
CA LEU A 179 -22.28 8.76 -5.82
C LEU A 179 -21.89 9.96 -6.68
N LYS A 180 -22.24 9.95 -7.97
CA LYS A 180 -21.98 11.05 -8.90
C LYS A 180 -22.67 12.32 -8.45
N SER A 181 -23.96 12.25 -8.10
CA SER A 181 -24.74 13.38 -7.56
C SER A 181 -24.11 13.98 -6.29
N ARG A 182 -23.61 13.13 -5.38
CA ARG A 182 -22.92 13.59 -4.17
C ARG A 182 -21.58 14.24 -4.46
N LEU A 183 -20.81 13.70 -5.40
CA LEU A 183 -19.52 14.27 -5.81
C LEU A 183 -19.68 15.58 -6.58
N SER A 184 -20.73 15.72 -7.39
CA SER A 184 -21.03 16.95 -8.14
C SER A 184 -21.34 18.16 -7.25
N LYS A 185 -21.56 17.96 -5.93
CA LYS A 185 -21.64 19.06 -4.95
C LYS A 185 -20.28 19.71 -4.66
N TYR A 186 -19.18 19.00 -4.93
CA TYR A 186 -17.82 19.42 -4.62
C TYR A 186 -16.95 19.59 -5.87
N PHE A 187 -17.30 18.93 -6.98
CA PHE A 187 -16.53 18.94 -8.23
C PHE A 187 -17.44 19.32 -9.41
N LYS A 188 -16.94 20.15 -10.32
CA LYS A 188 -17.68 20.51 -11.55
C LYS A 188 -17.77 19.33 -12.52
N ASN A 189 -16.73 18.50 -12.59
CA ASN A 189 -16.69 17.34 -13.47
C ASN A 189 -16.40 16.08 -12.67
N VAL A 190 -17.25 15.07 -12.83
CA VAL A 190 -17.14 13.76 -12.15
C VAL A 190 -17.08 12.67 -13.21
N PHE A 191 -15.98 11.93 -13.24
CA PHE A 191 -15.77 10.81 -14.14
C PHE A 191 -15.65 9.51 -13.35
N ILE A 192 -16.44 8.50 -13.70
CA ILE A 192 -16.37 7.18 -13.07
C ILE A 192 -16.15 6.14 -14.18
N LYS A 193 -15.03 5.42 -14.11
CA LYS A 193 -14.61 4.43 -15.10
C LYS A 193 -14.59 3.03 -14.49
N PHE A 194 -15.21 2.08 -15.18
CA PHE A 194 -15.17 0.66 -14.85
C PHE A 194 -14.16 -0.06 -15.75
N GLU A 195 -13.03 -0.50 -15.20
CA GLU A 195 -11.95 -1.12 -16.00
C GLU A 195 -12.26 -2.56 -16.43
N GLY A 196 -13.31 -3.19 -15.86
CA GLY A 196 -13.75 -4.55 -16.20
C GLY A 196 -14.54 -4.68 -17.51
N PHE A 197 -14.99 -3.58 -18.11
CA PHE A 197 -15.75 -3.60 -19.37
C PHE A 197 -14.82 -3.40 -20.57
N LYS A 198 -14.67 -4.43 -21.42
CA LYS A 198 -14.09 -4.28 -22.76
C LYS A 198 -14.92 -3.25 -23.53
N GLY A 199 -14.42 -2.03 -23.60
CA GLY A 199 -15.12 -0.90 -24.22
C GLY A 199 -15.12 0.39 -23.39
N GLY A 200 -14.71 0.34 -22.11
CA GLY A 200 -14.58 1.52 -21.26
C GLY A 200 -15.84 2.38 -21.28
N VAL A 201 -16.92 1.91 -20.67
CA VAL A 201 -18.11 2.73 -20.53
C VAL A 201 -17.77 3.88 -19.57
N TYR A 202 -17.70 5.09 -20.12
CA TYR A 202 -17.71 6.34 -19.38
C TYR A 202 -19.18 6.64 -19.07
N VAL A 203 -19.55 6.75 -17.80
CA VAL A 203 -20.89 7.22 -17.40
C VAL A 203 -20.79 8.59 -16.75
#